data_AF-A0AAV7PS03-F1
#
_entry.id   AF-A0AAV7PS03-F1
#
_cell.length_a   1.000
_cell.length_b   1.000
_cell.length_c   1.000
_cell.angle_alpha   90.00
_cell.angle_beta   90.00
_cell.angle_gamma   90.00
#
_symmetry.space_group_name_H-M   'P 1'
#
loop_
_entity.id
_entity.type
_entity.pdbx_description
1 polymer ?
#
loop_
_entity_poly.entity_id
_entity_poly.type
_entity_poly.pdbx_seq_one_letter_code
_entity_poly.pdbx_strand_id
1 'polypeptide(L)'
;MAELQGGYRSIDACIDSLAQRTDCMSECIDHQNTRLDGDEEWISKLENDSSLSTKGLEKIPKTVMAKNKDLEARFSCSNIRIMGVVESTAMDRPDPFVVKLLKDLFVKNSFLSTFVVDQAHLSLLHNPTHSPLPSPTPPG
;
A
#
# COMPACT_ATOMS: atom_id res chain seq x y z
N MET A 1 62.14 30.55 49.03
CA MET A 1 61.06 31.57 48.91
C MET A 1 60.72 31.88 47.45
N ALA A 2 61.68 32.22 46.59
CA ALA A 2 61.42 32.55 45.18
C ALA A 2 60.84 31.39 44.35
N GLU A 3 61.34 30.16 44.51
CA GLU A 3 60.81 28.98 43.79
C GLU A 3 59.37 28.64 44.19
N LEU A 4 59.05 28.74 45.48
CA LEU A 4 57.69 28.53 45.99
C LEU A 4 56.72 29.55 45.37
N GLN A 5 57.14 30.81 45.29
CA GLN A 5 56.36 31.89 44.69
C GLN A 5 56.18 31.72 43.17
N GLY A 6 57.18 31.16 42.47
CA GLY A 6 57.05 30.78 41.06
C GLY A 6 56.07 29.62 40.85
N GLY A 7 56.10 28.63 41.74
CA GLY A 7 55.14 27.52 41.75
C GLY A 7 53.69 27.99 41.91
N TYR A 8 53.42 28.90 42.85
CA TYR A 8 52.08 29.48 43.03
C TYR A 8 51.60 30.21 41.79
N ARG A 9 52.44 31.06 41.17
CA ARG A 9 52.09 31.77 39.93
C ARG A 9 51.78 30.83 38.76
N SER A 10 52.49 29.70 38.67
CA SER A 10 52.25 28.68 37.66
C SER A 10 50.92 27.96 37.87
N ILE A 11 50.57 27.67 39.14
CA ILE A 11 49.29 27.08 39.50
C ILE A 11 48.14 28.05 39.22
N ASP A 12 48.27 29.33 39.57
CA ASP A 12 47.26 30.36 39.29
C ASP A 12 46.99 30.46 37.79
N ALA A 13 48.04 30.52 36.96
CA ALA A 13 47.88 30.56 35.51
C ALA A 13 47.21 29.28 34.95
N CYS A 14 47.47 28.12 35.55
CA CYS A 14 46.82 26.87 35.18
C CYS A 14 45.33 26.86 35.57
N ILE A 15 45.00 27.39 36.75
CA ILE A 15 43.62 27.54 37.21
C ILE A 15 42.85 28.49 36.30
N ASP A 16 43.43 29.65 35.95
CA ASP A 16 42.81 30.61 35.03
C ASP A 16 42.56 29.97 33.65
N SER A 17 43.52 29.19 33.15
CA SER A 17 43.36 28.47 31.88
C SER A 17 42.26 27.41 31.94
N LEU A 18 42.15 26.68 33.05
CA LEU A 18 41.08 25.71 33.26
C LEU A 18 39.71 26.37 33.42
N ALA A 19 39.64 27.51 34.10
CA ALA A 19 38.41 28.30 34.24
C ALA A 19 37.91 28.75 32.86
N GLN A 20 38.78 29.36 32.05
CA GLN A 20 38.44 29.80 30.70
C GLN A 20 37.97 28.63 29.81
N ARG A 21 38.59 27.46 29.95
CA ARG A 21 38.19 26.27 29.18
C ARG A 21 36.84 25.73 29.64
N THR A 22 36.54 25.80 30.94
CA THR A 22 35.24 25.43 31.50
C THR A 22 34.14 26.38 30.99
N ASP A 23 34.40 27.68 30.96
CA ASP A 23 33.45 28.67 30.44
C ASP A 23 33.15 28.42 28.96
N CYS A 24 34.18 28.21 28.15
CA CYS A 24 34.03 27.86 26.73
C CYS A 24 33.23 26.56 26.52
N MET A 25 33.47 25.55 27.36
CA MET A 25 32.68 24.31 27.33
C MET A 25 31.22 24.56 27.71
N SER A 26 30.94 25.42 28.69
CA SER A 26 29.58 25.79 29.08
C SER A 26 28.84 26.42 27.90
N GLU A 27 29.46 27.39 27.21
CA GLU A 27 28.87 28.02 26.03
C GLU A 27 28.62 27.02 24.89
N CYS A 28 29.54 26.06 24.69
CA CYS A 28 29.34 25.00 23.70
C CYS A 28 28.15 24.09 24.05
N ILE A 29 27.97 23.76 25.33
CA ILE A 29 26.84 22.96 25.81
C ILE A 29 25.52 23.72 25.60
N ASP A 30 25.48 25.01 25.94
CA ASP A 30 24.29 25.84 25.74
C ASP A 30 23.91 25.92 24.26
N HIS A 31 24.92 26.10 23.39
CA HIS A 31 24.70 26.07 21.94
C HIS A 31 24.16 24.71 21.47
N GLN A 32 24.68 23.60 21.99
CA GLN A 32 24.17 22.26 21.66
C GLN A 32 22.74 22.05 22.12
N ASN A 33 22.38 22.50 23.33
CA ASN A 33 21.02 22.41 23.85
C ASN A 33 20.03 23.15 22.94
N THR A 34 20.35 24.38 22.53
CA THR A 34 19.46 25.15 21.62
C THR A 34 19.26 24.47 20.26
N ARG A 35 20.26 23.72 19.78
CA ARG A 35 20.14 22.94 18.54
C ARG A 35 19.25 21.72 18.73
N LEU A 36 19.40 21.01 19.85
CA LEU A 36 18.57 19.86 20.19
C LEU A 36 17.10 20.26 20.33
N ASP A 37 16.81 21.39 20.98
CA ASP A 37 15.44 21.92 21.08
C ASP A 37 14.82 22.14 19.70
N GLY A 38 15.59 22.68 18.75
CA GLY A 38 15.15 22.88 17.36
C GLY A 38 14.92 21.56 16.61
N ASP A 39 15.78 20.57 16.82
CA ASP A 39 15.61 19.24 16.23
C ASP A 39 14.36 18.53 16.80
N GLU A 40 14.08 18.68 18.11
CA GLU A 40 12.87 18.14 18.74
C GLU A 40 11.58 18.76 18.19
N GLU A 41 11.57 20.07 17.95
CA GLU A 41 10.44 20.76 17.30
C GLU A 41 10.24 20.23 15.87
N TRP A 42 11.32 20.05 15.12
CA TRP A 42 11.27 19.58 13.74
C TRP A 42 10.78 18.13 13.63
N ILE A 43 11.24 17.26 14.54
CA ILE A 43 10.76 15.88 14.66
C ILE A 43 9.27 15.87 14.97
N SER A 44 8.82 16.65 15.96
CA SER A 44 7.40 16.75 16.34
C SER A 44 6.52 17.19 15.17
N LYS A 45 7.01 18.11 14.34
CA LYS A 45 6.31 18.56 13.13
C LYS A 45 6.20 17.45 12.09
N LEU A 46 7.30 16.74 11.82
CA LEU A 46 7.32 15.62 10.87
C LEU A 46 6.40 14.47 11.29
N GLU A 47 6.38 14.13 12.58
CA GLU A 47 5.50 13.09 13.11
C GLU A 47 4.02 13.47 12.92
N ASN A 48 3.67 14.73 13.19
CA ASN A 48 2.33 15.23 12.97
C ASN A 48 1.92 15.16 11.49
N ASP A 49 2.76 15.66 10.58
CA ASP A 49 2.50 15.65 9.14
C ASP A 49 2.36 14.22 8.58
N SER A 50 3.22 13.30 9.04
CA SER A 50 3.17 11.88 8.69
C SER A 50 1.88 11.21 9.20
N SER A 51 1.47 11.51 10.44
CA SER A 51 0.23 10.98 11.02
C SER A 51 -1.03 11.44 10.27
N LEU A 52 -1.02 12.67 9.75
CA LEU A 52 -2.12 13.21 8.94
C LEU A 52 -2.18 12.54 7.56
N SER A 53 -1.03 12.36 6.92
CA SER A 53 -0.92 11.72 5.61
C SER A 53 -1.41 10.28 5.63
N THR A 54 -0.99 9.49 6.62
CA THR A 54 -1.38 8.07 6.77
C THR A 54 -2.88 7.88 7.00
N LYS A 55 -3.50 8.74 7.82
CA LYS A 55 -4.96 8.72 8.05
C LYS A 55 -5.78 9.05 6.80
N GLY A 56 -5.28 9.91 5.93
CA GLY A 56 -5.91 10.21 4.64
C GLY A 56 -5.80 9.05 3.65
N LEU A 57 -4.60 8.44 3.58
CA LEU A 57 -4.30 7.32 2.71
C LEU A 57 -5.08 6.06 3.04
N GLU A 58 -5.48 5.79 4.29
CA GLU A 58 -6.27 4.59 4.61
C GLU A 58 -7.72 4.64 4.08
N LYS A 59 -8.29 5.84 3.96
CA LYS A 59 -9.68 6.03 3.52
C LYS A 59 -9.86 5.85 2.02
N ILE A 60 -8.84 6.18 1.23
CA ILE A 60 -8.91 6.13 -0.24
C ILE A 60 -9.04 4.68 -0.76
N PRO A 61 -8.19 3.70 -0.38
CA PRO A 61 -8.31 2.31 -0.79
C PRO A 61 -9.64 1.70 -0.40
N LYS A 62 -10.13 1.95 0.82
CA LYS A 62 -11.43 1.44 1.27
C LYS A 62 -12.57 1.96 0.39
N THR A 63 -12.54 3.24 0.07
CA THR A 63 -13.55 3.87 -0.80
C THR A 63 -13.46 3.34 -2.23
N VAL A 64 -12.25 3.22 -2.78
CA VAL A 64 -12.03 2.71 -4.14
C VAL A 64 -12.43 1.24 -4.25
N MET A 65 -12.06 0.40 -3.27
CA MET A 65 -12.47 -1.01 -3.24
C MET A 65 -13.99 -1.18 -3.15
N ALA A 66 -14.67 -0.37 -2.31
CA ALA A 66 -16.12 -0.42 -2.21
C ALA A 66 -16.80 -0.03 -3.54
N LYS A 67 -16.31 1.03 -4.21
CA LYS A 67 -16.80 1.44 -5.53
C LYS A 67 -16.53 0.39 -6.60
N ASN A 68 -15.34 -0.21 -6.62
CA ASN A 68 -15.01 -1.27 -7.58
C ASN A 68 -15.90 -2.49 -7.37
N LYS A 69 -16.16 -2.89 -6.12
CA LYS A 69 -17.06 -4.00 -5.81
C LYS A 69 -18.50 -3.72 -6.26
N ASP A 70 -18.99 -2.49 -6.05
CA ASP A 70 -20.30 -2.07 -6.55
C ASP A 70 -20.37 -2.13 -8.08
N LEU A 71 -19.36 -1.57 -8.76
CA LEU A 71 -19.28 -1.60 -10.22
C LEU A 71 -19.23 -3.04 -10.74
N GLU A 72 -18.40 -3.90 -10.16
CA GLU A 72 -18.30 -5.32 -10.54
C GLU A 72 -19.64 -6.06 -10.36
N ALA A 73 -20.35 -5.80 -9.25
CA ALA A 73 -21.69 -6.37 -9.04
C ALA A 73 -22.66 -5.91 -10.14
N ARG A 74 -22.65 -4.62 -10.48
CA ARG A 74 -23.55 -4.06 -11.51
C ARG A 74 -23.23 -4.55 -12.92
N PHE A 75 -21.95 -4.65 -13.28
CA PHE A 75 -21.53 -5.17 -14.58
C PHE A 75 -21.74 -6.69 -14.69
N SER A 76 -21.59 -7.44 -13.61
CA SER A 76 -21.79 -8.89 -13.63
C SER A 76 -23.27 -9.30 -13.66
N CYS A 77 -24.20 -8.47 -13.19
CA CYS A 77 -25.64 -8.76 -13.26
C CYS A 77 -26.19 -8.93 -14.69
N SER A 78 -25.52 -8.36 -15.70
CA SER A 78 -25.89 -8.51 -17.11
C SER A 78 -25.06 -9.55 -17.85
N ASN A 79 -24.05 -10.13 -17.19
CA ASN A 79 -23.15 -11.12 -17.79
C ASN A 79 -23.67 -12.53 -17.52
N ILE A 80 -23.71 -13.35 -18.57
CA ILE A 80 -24.08 -14.78 -18.47
C ILE A 80 -22.81 -15.61 -18.61
N ARG A 81 -22.63 -16.59 -17.72
CA ARG A 81 -21.55 -17.59 -17.85
C ARG A 81 -22.10 -18.87 -18.45
N ILE A 82 -21.52 -19.30 -19.56
CA ILE A 82 -21.85 -20.57 -20.20
C ILE A 82 -20.76 -21.58 -19.83
N MET A 83 -21.13 -22.61 -19.07
CA MET A 83 -20.20 -23.65 -18.62
C MET A 83 -20.34 -24.92 -19.47
N GLY A 84 -19.28 -25.73 -19.56
CA GLY A 84 -19.30 -27.02 -20.26
C GLY A 84 -19.09 -26.93 -21.78
N VAL A 85 -18.64 -25.79 -22.29
CA VAL A 85 -18.23 -25.65 -23.70
C VAL A 85 -16.83 -26.22 -23.87
N VAL A 86 -16.65 -27.11 -24.85
CA VAL A 86 -15.33 -27.67 -25.19
C VAL A 86 -14.43 -26.55 -25.73
N GLU A 87 -13.26 -26.37 -25.11
CA GLU A 87 -12.34 -25.25 -25.41
C GLU A 87 -12.02 -25.13 -26.90
N SER A 88 -11.77 -26.23 -27.60
CA SER A 88 -11.44 -26.21 -29.04
C SER A 88 -12.55 -25.65 -29.95
N THR A 89 -13.78 -25.50 -29.46
CA THR A 89 -14.94 -25.09 -30.27
C THR A 89 -15.13 -23.57 -30.32
N ALA A 90 -14.62 -22.82 -29.34
CA ALA A 90 -14.90 -21.40 -29.15
C ALA A 90 -13.66 -20.49 -29.23
N MET A 91 -12.47 -21.04 -29.46
CA MET A 91 -11.17 -20.36 -29.28
C MET A 91 -10.95 -19.16 -30.20
N ASP A 92 -11.39 -19.22 -31.46
CA ASP A 92 -11.02 -18.16 -32.41
C ASP A 92 -11.98 -16.96 -32.39
N ARG A 93 -13.28 -17.18 -32.16
CA ARG A 93 -14.31 -16.12 -32.08
C ARG A 93 -15.48 -16.56 -31.18
N PRO A 94 -15.53 -16.10 -29.92
CA PRO A 94 -16.62 -16.46 -29.00
C PRO A 94 -17.95 -15.78 -29.35
N ASP A 95 -17.97 -14.57 -29.93
CA ASP A 95 -19.23 -13.87 -30.23
C ASP A 95 -20.12 -14.63 -31.23
N PRO A 96 -19.62 -15.07 -32.41
CA PRO A 96 -20.42 -15.82 -33.37
C PRO A 96 -20.91 -17.16 -32.81
N PHE A 97 -20.10 -17.82 -31.98
CA PHE A 97 -20.47 -19.06 -31.31
C PHE A 97 -21.64 -18.85 -30.35
N VAL A 98 -21.56 -17.85 -29.46
CA VAL A 98 -22.63 -17.54 -28.49
C VAL A 98 -23.91 -17.12 -29.21
N VAL A 99 -23.82 -16.31 -30.26
CA VAL A 99 -24.99 -15.92 -31.06
C VAL A 99 -25.65 -17.15 -31.69
N LYS A 100 -24.88 -18.08 -32.24
CA LYS A 100 -25.43 -19.32 -32.82
C LYS A 100 -26.07 -20.19 -31.74
N LEU A 101 -25.38 -20.42 -30.63
CA LEU A 101 -25.86 -21.22 -29.50
C LEU A 101 -27.18 -20.67 -28.95
N LEU A 102 -27.30 -19.35 -28.79
CA LEU A 102 -28.53 -18.72 -28.32
C LEU A 102 -29.69 -18.86 -29.34
N LYS A 103 -29.41 -18.79 -30.65
CA LYS A 103 -30.44 -19.06 -31.69
C LYS A 103 -30.90 -20.51 -31.70
N ASP A 104 -30.00 -21.45 -31.43
CA ASP A 104 -30.30 -22.87 -31.43
C ASP A 104 -31.07 -23.28 -30.16
N LEU A 105 -30.78 -22.64 -29.02
CA LEU A 105 -31.45 -22.90 -27.72
C LEU A 105 -32.83 -22.24 -27.61
N PHE A 106 -32.98 -21.01 -28.10
CA PHE A 106 -34.24 -20.28 -28.04
C PHE A 106 -34.95 -20.36 -29.39
N VAL A 107 -36.12 -21.02 -29.41
CA VAL A 107 -36.97 -21.13 -30.61
C VAL A 107 -37.28 -19.73 -31.16
N LYS A 108 -37.36 -19.59 -32.48
CA LYS A 108 -37.55 -18.35 -33.28
C LYS A 108 -38.58 -17.33 -32.76
N ASN A 109 -39.46 -17.69 -31.82
CA ASN A 109 -40.54 -16.87 -31.27
C ASN A 109 -40.35 -16.46 -29.80
N SER A 110 -39.21 -16.78 -29.15
CA SER A 110 -39.03 -16.55 -27.71
C SER A 110 -38.59 -15.12 -27.34
N PHE A 111 -38.08 -14.34 -28.30
CA PHE A 111 -37.64 -12.97 -28.04
C PHE A 111 -38.50 -11.97 -28.82
N LEU A 112 -39.03 -10.96 -28.12
CA LEU A 112 -39.79 -9.85 -28.71
C LEU A 112 -38.90 -8.91 -29.54
N SER A 113 -37.57 -9.00 -29.40
CA SER A 113 -36.58 -8.20 -30.13
C SER A 113 -35.38 -9.05 -30.54
N THR A 114 -34.62 -8.59 -31.55
CA THR A 114 -33.32 -9.16 -31.88
C THR A 114 -32.40 -9.06 -30.66
N PHE A 115 -31.94 -10.19 -30.15
CA PHE A 115 -30.96 -10.19 -29.06
C PHE A 115 -29.60 -9.73 -29.59
N VAL A 116 -28.89 -8.92 -28.81
CA VAL A 116 -27.56 -8.39 -29.15
C VAL A 116 -26.58 -8.93 -28.13
N VAL A 117 -25.56 -9.62 -28.61
CA VAL A 117 -24.39 -9.98 -27.80
C VAL A 117 -23.41 -8.83 -27.95
N ASP A 118 -23.17 -8.09 -26.87
CA ASP A 118 -22.27 -6.93 -26.87
C ASP A 118 -20.81 -7.37 -26.93
N GLN A 119 -20.42 -8.27 -26.03
CA GLN A 119 -19.10 -8.88 -26.01
C GLN A 119 -19.15 -10.27 -25.37
N ALA A 120 -18.55 -11.25 -26.02
CA ALA A 120 -18.25 -12.56 -25.47
C ALA A 120 -16.74 -12.74 -25.39
N HIS A 121 -16.30 -13.35 -24.30
CA HIS A 121 -14.90 -13.71 -24.12
C HIS A 121 -14.84 -14.98 -23.28
N LEU A 122 -13.77 -15.75 -23.49
CA LEU A 122 -13.44 -16.82 -22.57
C LEU A 122 -12.94 -16.16 -21.29
N SER A 123 -13.54 -16.52 -20.15
CA SER A 123 -12.95 -16.13 -18.87
C SER A 123 -11.55 -16.71 -18.83
N LEU A 124 -10.54 -15.85 -18.67
CA LEU A 124 -9.17 -16.31 -18.49
C LEU A 124 -9.17 -17.29 -17.32
N LEU A 125 -8.70 -18.52 -17.56
CA LEU A 125 -8.33 -19.42 -16.50
C LEU A 125 -7.39 -18.63 -15.60
N HIS A 126 -7.79 -18.45 -14.33
CA HIS A 126 -6.80 -18.15 -13.32
C HIS A 126 -5.80 -19.28 -13.45
N ASN A 127 -4.56 -18.97 -13.85
CA ASN A 127 -3.50 -19.94 -13.82
C ASN A 127 -3.41 -20.42 -12.35
N PRO A 128 -3.84 -21.65 -12.01
CA PRO A 128 -3.82 -22.11 -10.63
C PRO A 128 -2.40 -22.63 -10.43
N THR A 129 -1.43 -21.73 -10.41
CA THR A 129 -0.12 -22.07 -9.87
C THR A 129 -0.33 -22.25 -8.36
N HIS A 130 -0.38 -23.52 -7.95
CA HIS A 130 -0.45 -24.03 -6.57
C HIS A 130 -1.79 -24.01 -5.83
N SER A 131 -2.57 -25.08 -6.00
CA SER A 131 -3.25 -25.73 -4.86
C SER A 131 -3.55 -27.21 -5.17
N PRO A 132 -2.72 -28.18 -4.72
CA PRO A 132 -3.18 -29.54 -4.55
C PRO A 132 -3.77 -29.64 -3.15
N LEU A 133 -5.08 -29.39 -2.99
CA LEU A 133 -5.78 -29.81 -1.79
C LEU A 133 -6.58 -31.09 -2.11
N PRO A 134 -6.33 -32.21 -1.41
CA PRO A 134 -7.11 -33.42 -1.60
C PRO A 134 -8.51 -33.24 -1.00
N SER A 135 -9.50 -33.82 -1.68
CA SER A 135 -10.90 -33.94 -1.24
C SER A 135 -11.00 -34.63 0.13
N PRO A 136 -11.85 -34.16 1.06
CA PRO A 136 -12.09 -34.85 2.32
C PRO A 136 -12.98 -36.08 2.07
N THR A 137 -12.48 -37.27 2.39
CA THR A 137 -13.30 -38.49 2.52
C THR A 137 -14.15 -38.40 3.79
N PRO A 138 -15.42 -38.85 3.77
CA PRO A 138 -16.27 -38.87 4.95
C PRO A 138 -15.82 -39.98 5.93
N PRO A 139 -16.06 -39.84 7.24
CA PRO A 139 -15.75 -40.87 8.21
C PRO A 139 -16.78 -42.00 8.14
N GLY A 140 -16.29 -43.24 8.32
CA GLY A 140 -17.11 -44.41 8.63
C GLY A 140 -17.42 -44.53 10.11
#